data_AF-A0A956T2J7-F1
#
_entry.id   AF-A0A956T2J7-F1
#
_cell.length_a   1.000
_cell.length_b   1.000
_cell.length_c   1.000
_cell.angle_alpha   90.00
_cell.angle_beta   90.00
_cell.angle_gamma   90.00
#
_symmetry.space_group_name_H-M   'P 1'
#
loop_
_entity.id
_entity.type
_entity.pdbx_description
1 polymer ?
#
loop_
_entity_poly.entity_id
_entity_poly.type
_entity_poly.pdbx_seq_one_letter_code
_entity_poly.pdbx_strand_id
1 'polypeptide(L)'
;YDRWWEGRKVWGQLVNECRNLVVKSCTLSRASNEEKRELQKLVASFPPTLRDHLRGSRQEGSVVPPEVTHGPAYLTEKVFQKLQSWRDADVLDDFGFLALNEHARAFLDVCGMCERIQKTPLPLSHRALIPQVLVLYFLLLPWGIDAHFSGIILMGALTYFLVGLELIADGLERPFGTEDDGLPLDALCDGIAASTAEVVGRLTEKS
;
A
#
# COMPACT_ATOMS: atom_id res chain seq x y z
N TYR A 1 0.05 0.23 -16.46
CA TYR A 1 1.35 0.69 -15.93
C TYR A 1 1.23 1.92 -15.03
N ASP A 2 0.73 3.06 -15.51
CA ASP A 2 0.68 4.31 -14.69
C ASP A 2 -0.03 4.14 -13.35
N ARG A 3 -1.14 3.40 -13.32
CA ARG A 3 -1.87 3.07 -12.08
C ARG A 3 -1.00 2.32 -11.07
N TRP A 4 -0.20 1.36 -11.54
CA TRP A 4 0.75 0.62 -10.72
C TRP A 4 1.85 1.53 -10.18
N TRP A 5 2.39 2.40 -11.05
CA TRP A 5 3.43 3.36 -10.66
C TRP A 5 2.91 4.41 -9.67
N GLU A 6 1.68 4.90 -9.83
CA GLU A 6 1.03 5.78 -8.86
C GLU A 6 0.87 5.09 -7.51
N GLY A 7 0.39 3.83 -7.49
CA GLY A 7 0.32 3.03 -6.28
C GLY A 7 1.68 2.89 -5.60
N ARG A 8 2.74 2.62 -6.38
CA ARG A 8 4.12 2.52 -5.86
C ARG A 8 4.62 3.82 -5.24
N LYS A 9 4.30 4.97 -5.83
CA LYS A 9 4.65 6.30 -5.30
C LYS A 9 3.93 6.59 -3.99
N VAL A 10 2.62 6.32 -3.93
CA VAL A 10 1.80 6.55 -2.72
C VAL A 10 2.30 5.69 -1.55
N TRP A 11 2.61 4.42 -1.79
CA TRP A 11 3.25 3.58 -0.76
C TRP A 11 4.67 4.02 -0.41
N GLY A 12 5.43 4.56 -1.39
CA GLY A 12 6.72 5.18 -1.12
C GLY A 12 6.62 6.40 -0.21
N GLN A 13 5.58 7.22 -0.38
CA GLN A 13 5.27 8.31 0.53
C GLN A 13 4.97 7.77 1.93
N LEU A 14 4.11 6.75 2.06
CA LEU A 14 3.79 6.14 3.35
C LEU A 14 5.03 5.71 4.14
N VAL A 15 5.99 5.06 3.46
CA VAL A 15 7.27 4.66 4.08
C VAL A 15 7.98 5.86 4.70
N ASN A 16 8.03 6.98 3.99
CA ASN A 16 8.68 8.20 4.46
C ASN A 16 7.92 8.83 5.63
N GLU A 17 6.60 8.91 5.56
CA GLU A 17 5.75 9.50 6.62
C GLU A 17 5.86 8.71 7.92
N CYS A 18 5.81 7.37 7.86
CA CYS A 18 5.98 6.53 9.04
C CYS A 18 7.35 6.74 9.71
N ARG A 19 8.43 6.78 8.91
CA ARG A 19 9.78 7.00 9.40
C ARG A 19 9.95 8.40 10.00
N ASN A 20 9.49 9.43 9.30
CA ASN A 20 9.57 10.82 9.76
C ASN A 20 8.79 11.02 11.06
N LEU A 21 7.59 10.45 11.18
CA LEU A 21 6.80 10.54 12.40
C LEU A 21 7.54 9.91 13.59
N VAL A 22 8.09 8.71 13.42
CA VAL A 22 8.84 8.04 14.50
C VAL A 22 10.12 8.79 14.85
N VAL A 23 10.94 9.19 13.87
CA VAL A 23 12.17 9.97 14.11
C VAL A 23 11.87 11.29 14.83
N LYS A 24 10.90 12.06 14.33
CA LYS A 24 10.51 13.34 14.97
C LYS A 24 9.92 13.11 16.35
N SER A 25 9.12 12.05 16.53
CA SER A 25 8.59 11.72 17.86
C SER A 25 9.68 11.40 18.86
N CYS A 26 10.72 10.66 18.48
CA CYS A 26 11.79 10.32 19.41
C CYS A 26 12.70 11.50 19.73
N THR A 27 12.83 12.48 18.83
CA THR A 27 13.75 13.62 18.95
C THR A 27 13.10 14.87 19.54
N LEU A 28 11.86 15.17 19.17
CA LEU A 28 11.14 16.36 19.62
C LEU A 28 10.37 16.12 20.93
N SER A 29 9.92 14.89 21.19
CA SER A 29 9.20 14.59 22.43
C SER A 29 10.15 14.23 23.58
N ARG A 30 9.78 14.71 24.77
CA ARG A 30 10.38 14.31 26.05
C ARG A 30 9.75 13.01 26.61
N ALA A 31 9.01 12.27 25.77
CA ALA A 31 8.26 11.11 26.21
C ALA A 31 9.21 10.01 26.68
N SER A 32 8.71 9.16 27.58
CA SER A 32 9.47 8.00 28.03
C SER A 32 9.74 7.04 26.87
N ASN A 33 10.77 6.21 27.02
CA ASN A 33 11.13 5.20 26.03
C ASN A 33 9.97 4.21 25.77
N GLU A 34 9.13 3.94 26.77
CA GLU A 34 7.96 3.08 26.60
C GLU A 34 6.89 3.76 25.74
N GLU A 35 6.58 5.03 26.00
CA GLU A 35 5.59 5.75 25.19
C GLU A 35 6.04 5.93 23.73
N LYS A 36 7.35 6.13 23.51
CA LYS A 36 7.92 6.16 22.15
C LYS A 36 7.76 4.81 21.45
N ARG A 37 7.93 3.70 22.17
CA ARG A 37 7.66 2.33 21.66
C ARG A 37 6.18 2.10 21.37
N GLU A 38 5.27 2.60 22.22
CA GLU A 38 3.83 2.52 21.97
C GLU A 38 3.41 3.25 20.69
N LEU A 39 3.89 4.49 20.50
CA LEU A 39 3.63 5.23 19.27
C LEU A 39 4.19 4.51 18.04
N GLN A 40 5.42 3.98 18.14
CA GLN A 40 6.02 3.21 17.06
C GLN A 40 5.20 1.98 16.70
N LYS A 41 4.67 1.23 17.67
CA LYS A 41 3.79 0.08 17.42
C LYS A 41 2.50 0.49 16.70
N LEU A 42 1.89 1.61 17.08
CA LEU A 42 0.71 2.16 16.39
C LEU A 42 1.04 2.53 14.94
N VAL A 43 2.18 3.21 14.72
CA VAL A 43 2.64 3.59 13.38
C VAL A 43 2.96 2.35 12.53
N ALA A 44 3.63 1.34 13.08
CA ALA A 44 3.97 0.10 12.39
C ALA A 44 2.74 -0.77 12.08
N SER A 45 1.65 -0.61 12.85
CA SER A 45 0.39 -1.32 12.62
C SER A 45 -0.46 -0.70 11.52
N PHE A 46 -0.18 0.55 11.13
CA PHE A 46 -0.95 1.24 10.08
C PHE A 46 -0.75 0.63 8.68
N PRO A 47 0.49 0.41 8.16
CA PRO A 47 0.69 -0.21 6.84
C PRO A 47 -0.01 -1.56 6.63
N PRO A 48 0.11 -2.57 7.52
CA PRO A 48 -0.58 -3.83 7.33
C PRO A 48 -2.10 -3.66 7.36
N THR A 49 -2.62 -2.76 8.22
CA THR A 49 -4.05 -2.43 8.26
C THR A 49 -4.53 -1.78 6.95
N LEU A 50 -3.72 -0.91 6.34
CA LEU A 50 -4.05 -0.30 5.05
C LEU A 50 -4.02 -1.34 3.91
N ARG A 51 -3.02 -2.21 3.88
CA ARG A 51 -2.93 -3.34 2.93
C ARG A 51 -4.19 -4.20 3.01
N ASP A 52 -4.56 -4.59 4.22
CA ASP A 52 -5.71 -5.43 4.53
C ASP A 52 -7.03 -4.74 4.12
N HIS A 53 -7.18 -3.47 4.45
CA HIS A 53 -8.30 -2.63 4.02
C HIS A 53 -8.46 -2.59 2.50
N LEU A 54 -7.36 -2.38 1.77
CA LEU A 54 -7.37 -2.39 0.30
C LEU A 54 -7.67 -3.79 -0.26
N ARG A 55 -7.24 -4.86 0.40
CA ARG A 55 -7.53 -6.23 -0.04
C ARG A 55 -8.94 -6.71 0.35
N GLY A 56 -9.69 -5.93 1.12
CA GLY A 56 -10.99 -6.35 1.65
C GLY A 56 -10.90 -7.53 2.62
N SER A 57 -9.70 -7.78 3.16
CA SER A 57 -9.39 -8.91 4.05
C SER A 57 -8.91 -8.36 5.39
N ARG A 58 -9.32 -8.95 6.51
CA ARG A 58 -8.76 -8.63 7.83
C ARG A 58 -8.00 -9.85 8.35
N GLN A 59 -6.73 -9.69 8.69
CA GLN A 59 -5.95 -10.78 9.29
C GLN A 59 -6.38 -11.06 10.74
N GLU A 60 -6.29 -12.32 11.15
CA GLU A 60 -6.43 -12.74 12.54
C GLU A 60 -5.32 -12.10 13.39
N GLY A 61 -5.70 -11.52 14.55
CA GLY A 61 -4.76 -10.77 15.40
C GLY A 61 -4.57 -9.30 15.01
N SER A 62 -5.39 -8.76 14.10
CA SER A 62 -5.45 -7.32 13.81
C SER A 62 -5.60 -6.49 15.09
N VAL A 63 -4.82 -5.41 15.20
CA VAL A 63 -4.89 -4.43 16.30
C VAL A 63 -6.22 -3.67 16.29
N VAL A 64 -6.88 -3.59 15.13
CA VAL A 64 -8.18 -2.96 14.96
C VAL A 64 -9.30 -3.89 15.43
N PRO A 65 -10.21 -3.43 16.32
CA PRO A 65 -11.34 -4.21 16.79
C PRO A 65 -12.28 -4.66 15.65
N PRO A 66 -12.97 -5.82 15.81
CA PRO A 66 -13.84 -6.37 14.78
C PRO A 66 -14.99 -5.41 14.39
N GLU A 67 -15.48 -4.60 15.33
CA GLU A 67 -16.60 -3.67 15.15
C GLU A 67 -16.26 -2.48 14.23
N VAL A 68 -14.98 -2.16 14.09
CA VAL A 68 -14.53 -1.00 13.30
C VAL A 68 -14.57 -1.34 11.82
N THR A 69 -15.35 -0.60 11.03
CA THR A 69 -15.43 -0.80 9.58
C THR A 69 -14.22 -0.23 8.84
N HIS A 70 -13.69 0.92 9.26
CA HIS A 70 -12.61 1.62 8.57
C HIS A 70 -11.32 1.62 9.42
N GLY A 71 -10.53 0.55 9.30
CA GLY A 71 -9.34 0.32 10.11
C GLY A 71 -8.26 1.41 10.05
N PRO A 72 -7.89 1.93 8.86
CA PRO A 72 -6.88 2.99 8.76
C PRO A 72 -7.27 4.26 9.55
N ALA A 73 -8.54 4.66 9.48
CA ALA A 73 -9.05 5.82 10.23
C ALA A 73 -8.96 5.62 11.74
N TYR A 74 -9.31 4.43 12.22
CA TYR A 74 -9.20 4.09 13.63
C TYR A 74 -7.76 4.17 14.14
N LEU A 75 -6.78 3.63 13.38
CA LEU A 75 -5.38 3.73 13.79
C LEU A 75 -4.85 5.16 13.74
N THR A 76 -5.23 5.93 12.73
CA THR A 76 -4.86 7.35 12.67
C THR A 76 -5.45 8.13 13.84
N GLU A 77 -6.69 7.84 14.25
CA GLU A 77 -7.31 8.42 15.45
C GLU A 77 -6.48 8.08 16.71
N LYS A 78 -6.03 6.83 16.86
CA LYS A 78 -5.15 6.43 17.98
C LYS A 78 -3.80 7.13 17.98
N VAL A 79 -3.21 7.33 16.81
CA VAL A 79 -1.99 8.14 16.66
C VAL A 79 -2.24 9.56 17.14
N PHE A 80 -3.31 10.22 16.67
CA PHE A 80 -3.64 11.58 17.10
C PHE A 80 -3.96 11.68 18.59
N GLN A 81 -4.70 10.73 19.16
CA GLN A 81 -4.95 10.66 20.61
C GLN A 81 -3.64 10.58 21.41
N LYS A 82 -2.67 9.78 20.95
CA LYS A 82 -1.35 9.70 21.60
C LYS A 82 -0.59 11.03 21.51
N LEU A 83 -0.56 11.66 20.33
CA LEU A 83 0.09 12.96 20.16
C LEU A 83 -0.56 14.07 21.01
N GLN A 84 -1.89 14.07 21.09
CA GLN A 84 -2.63 15.00 21.94
C GLN A 84 -2.31 14.77 23.41
N SER A 85 -2.25 13.51 23.87
CA SER A 85 -1.90 13.21 25.27
C SER A 85 -0.50 13.69 25.66
N TRP A 86 0.45 13.66 24.72
CA TRP A 86 1.79 14.21 24.94
C TRP A 86 1.82 15.73 25.01
N ARG A 87 0.97 16.38 24.21
CA ARG A 87 0.82 17.84 24.26
C ARG A 87 0.20 18.26 25.60
N ASP A 88 -0.89 17.60 26.00
CA ASP A 88 -1.60 17.92 27.25
C ASP A 88 -0.74 17.66 28.49
N ALA A 89 0.21 16.73 28.41
CA ALA A 89 1.18 16.41 29.46
C ALA A 89 2.47 17.27 29.41
N ASP A 90 2.56 18.28 28.53
CA ASP A 90 3.75 19.13 28.32
C ASP A 90 5.02 18.33 27.95
N VAL A 91 4.82 17.13 27.38
CA VAL A 91 5.87 16.25 26.87
C VAL A 91 6.28 16.64 25.45
N LEU A 92 5.36 17.29 24.73
CA LEU A 92 5.54 17.79 23.36
C LEU A 92 5.05 19.23 23.29
N ASP A 93 5.90 20.13 22.81
CA ASP A 93 5.56 21.54 22.62
C ASP A 93 4.64 21.76 21.40
N ASP A 94 4.05 22.95 21.27
CA ASP A 94 3.13 23.25 20.17
C ASP A 94 3.78 23.14 18.79
N PHE A 95 5.06 23.53 18.66
CA PHE A 95 5.80 23.41 17.40
C PHE A 95 6.10 21.95 17.06
N GLY A 96 6.53 21.15 18.03
CA GLY A 96 6.70 19.72 17.87
C GLY A 96 5.38 19.03 17.53
N PHE A 97 4.28 19.38 18.20
CA PHE A 97 2.96 18.87 17.90
C PHE A 97 2.55 19.16 16.45
N LEU A 98 2.71 20.40 15.98
CA LEU A 98 2.40 20.76 14.59
C LEU A 98 3.26 19.96 13.59
N ALA A 99 4.55 19.80 13.88
CA ALA A 99 5.49 19.06 13.03
C ALA A 99 5.22 17.55 12.97
N LEU A 100 4.69 16.94 14.03
CA LEU A 100 4.27 15.53 14.05
C LEU A 100 2.88 15.35 13.43
N ASN A 101 1.97 16.30 13.67
CA ASN A 101 0.60 16.30 13.16
C ASN A 101 0.57 16.25 11.62
N GLU A 102 1.50 16.92 10.95
CA GLU A 102 1.67 16.85 9.49
C GLU A 102 1.86 15.40 9.00
N HIS A 103 2.76 14.64 9.63
CA HIS A 103 3.03 13.25 9.25
C HIS A 103 1.88 12.30 9.63
N ALA A 104 1.24 12.53 10.78
CA ALA A 104 0.09 11.74 11.19
C ALA A 104 -1.11 11.96 10.24
N ARG A 105 -1.33 13.19 9.78
CA ARG A 105 -2.36 13.52 8.78
C ARG A 105 -2.10 12.79 7.46
N ALA A 106 -0.83 12.72 7.04
CA ALA A 106 -0.46 12.09 5.78
C ALA A 106 -0.89 10.61 5.68
N PHE A 107 -1.15 9.92 6.80
CA PHE A 107 -1.64 8.54 6.80
C PHE A 107 -3.02 8.44 6.12
N LEU A 108 -3.95 9.35 6.45
CA LEU A 108 -5.27 9.36 5.81
C LEU A 108 -5.23 9.93 4.40
N ASP A 109 -4.32 10.87 4.14
CA ASP A 109 -4.11 11.36 2.77
C ASP A 109 -3.64 10.21 1.85
N VAL A 110 -2.66 9.41 2.30
CA VAL A 110 -2.22 8.19 1.61
C VAL A 110 -3.36 7.18 1.47
N CYS A 111 -4.13 6.94 2.54
CA CYS A 111 -5.28 6.03 2.50
C CYS A 111 -6.28 6.46 1.41
N GLY A 112 -6.66 7.74 1.40
CA GLY A 112 -7.57 8.30 0.40
C GLY A 112 -7.02 8.21 -1.02
N MET A 113 -5.71 8.42 -1.21
CA MET A 113 -5.05 8.22 -2.51
C MET A 113 -5.12 6.76 -2.96
N CYS A 114 -4.81 5.80 -2.07
CA CYS A 114 -4.93 4.37 -2.37
C CYS A 114 -6.37 3.98 -2.72
N GLU A 115 -7.35 4.46 -1.95
CA GLU A 115 -8.77 4.21 -2.24
C GLU A 115 -9.19 4.77 -3.58
N ARG A 116 -8.75 5.98 -3.95
CA ARG A 116 -9.01 6.57 -5.26
C ARG A 116 -8.42 5.71 -6.36
N ILE A 117 -7.16 5.31 -6.23
CA ILE A 117 -6.50 4.43 -7.21
C ILE A 117 -7.27 3.11 -7.34
N GLN A 118 -7.78 2.55 -6.25
CA GLN A 118 -8.52 1.29 -6.27
C GLN A 118 -9.94 1.43 -6.83
N LYS A 119 -10.71 2.41 -6.36
CA LYS A 119 -12.13 2.61 -6.68
C LYS A 119 -12.36 3.28 -8.04
N THR A 120 -11.32 3.76 -8.70
CA THR A 120 -11.40 4.35 -10.05
C THR A 120 -10.78 3.40 -11.07
N PRO A 121 -11.42 2.26 -11.39
CA PRO A 121 -10.94 1.40 -12.46
C PRO A 121 -11.06 2.10 -13.83
N LEU A 122 -10.32 1.59 -14.81
CA LEU A 122 -10.49 2.03 -16.20
C LEU A 122 -11.96 1.85 -16.63
N PRO A 123 -12.47 2.73 -17.53
CA PRO A 123 -13.83 2.61 -18.02
C PRO A 123 -14.13 1.19 -18.51
N LEU A 124 -15.32 0.68 -18.18
CA LEU A 124 -15.74 -0.68 -18.53
C LEU A 124 -15.61 -0.98 -20.02
N SER A 125 -15.80 0.02 -20.88
CA SER A 125 -15.60 -0.08 -22.33
C SER A 125 -14.19 -0.53 -22.68
N HIS A 126 -13.15 0.03 -22.06
CA HIS A 126 -11.76 -0.36 -22.31
C HIS A 126 -11.46 -1.76 -21.79
N ARG A 127 -11.91 -2.07 -20.56
CA ARG A 127 -11.69 -3.37 -19.92
C ARG A 127 -12.39 -4.53 -20.64
N ALA A 128 -13.55 -4.29 -21.23
CA ALA A 128 -14.28 -5.32 -21.96
C ALA A 128 -13.78 -5.48 -23.41
N LEU A 129 -13.34 -4.38 -24.04
CA LEU A 129 -12.99 -4.39 -25.46
C LEU A 129 -11.73 -5.21 -25.75
N ILE A 130 -10.68 -5.12 -24.91
CA ILE A 130 -9.41 -5.81 -25.18
C ILE A 130 -9.58 -7.35 -25.20
N PRO A 131 -10.20 -8.01 -24.21
CA PRO A 131 -10.48 -9.44 -24.28
C PRO A 131 -11.37 -9.83 -25.45
N GLN A 132 -12.37 -9.01 -25.79
CA GLN A 132 -13.26 -9.28 -26.92
C GLN A 132 -12.51 -9.26 -28.26
N VAL A 133 -11.60 -8.30 -28.44
CA VAL A 133 -10.74 -8.22 -29.63
C VAL A 133 -9.77 -9.39 -29.69
N LEU A 134 -9.17 -9.79 -28.56
CA LEU A 134 -8.29 -10.96 -28.50
C LEU A 134 -9.03 -12.26 -28.84
N VAL A 135 -10.24 -12.45 -28.32
CA VAL A 135 -11.08 -13.62 -28.65
C VAL A 135 -11.41 -13.64 -30.15
N LEU A 136 -11.83 -12.49 -30.70
CA LEU A 136 -12.09 -12.39 -32.14
C LEU A 136 -10.83 -12.66 -32.97
N TYR A 137 -9.67 -12.16 -32.52
CA TYR A 137 -8.39 -12.40 -33.14
C TYR A 137 -8.04 -13.90 -33.16
N PHE A 138 -8.14 -14.59 -32.02
CA PHE A 138 -7.87 -16.03 -31.95
C PHE A 138 -8.89 -16.87 -32.73
N LEU A 139 -10.12 -16.40 -32.86
CA LEU A 139 -11.10 -17.03 -33.74
C LEU A 139 -10.74 -16.84 -35.21
N LEU A 140 -10.20 -15.70 -35.63
CA LEU A 140 -9.86 -15.48 -37.05
C LEU A 140 -8.49 -16.05 -37.43
N LEU A 141 -7.60 -16.23 -36.45
CA LEU A 141 -6.21 -16.65 -36.66
C LEU A 141 -6.04 -17.95 -37.48
N PRO A 142 -6.84 -19.03 -37.27
CA PRO A 142 -6.72 -20.27 -38.04
C PRO A 142 -7.01 -20.10 -39.54
N TRP A 143 -7.76 -19.08 -39.92
CA TRP A 143 -8.06 -18.78 -41.33
C TRP A 143 -6.97 -17.94 -41.99
N GLY A 144 -6.10 -17.27 -41.22
CA GLY A 144 -5.05 -16.39 -41.71
C GLY A 144 -3.67 -17.04 -41.86
N ILE A 145 -3.48 -18.26 -41.33
CA ILE A 145 -2.20 -18.97 -41.33
C ILE A 145 -2.32 -20.28 -42.13
N ASP A 146 -1.23 -20.67 -42.80
CA ASP A 146 -1.16 -21.95 -43.49
C ASP A 146 -1.22 -23.15 -42.52
N ALA A 147 -1.90 -24.22 -42.91
CA ALA A 147 -2.04 -25.41 -42.07
C ALA A 147 -0.74 -26.26 -41.98
N HIS A 148 0.40 -25.72 -42.42
CA HIS A 148 1.69 -26.39 -42.32
C HIS A 148 2.21 -26.36 -40.87
N PHE A 149 3.12 -27.28 -40.54
CA PHE A 149 3.69 -27.39 -39.19
C PHE A 149 4.29 -26.07 -38.67
N SER A 150 4.93 -25.30 -39.55
CA SER A 150 5.44 -23.95 -39.27
C SER A 150 4.34 -22.97 -38.87
N GLY A 151 3.20 -23.01 -39.55
CA GLY A 151 2.04 -22.16 -39.26
C GLY A 151 1.42 -22.47 -37.89
N ILE A 152 1.30 -23.75 -37.54
CA ILE A 152 0.81 -24.17 -36.22
C ILE A 152 1.75 -23.69 -35.10
N ILE A 153 3.07 -23.79 -35.29
CA ILE A 153 4.04 -23.27 -34.32
C ILE A 153 3.90 -21.76 -34.17
N LEU A 154 3.81 -21.03 -35.28
CA LEU A 154 3.66 -19.58 -35.28
C LEU A 154 2.37 -19.14 -34.58
N MET A 155 1.26 -19.83 -34.86
CA MET A 155 -0.04 -19.61 -34.22
C MET A 155 0.05 -19.79 -32.70
N GLY A 156 0.69 -20.88 -32.24
CA GLY A 156 0.91 -21.15 -30.83
C GLY A 156 1.76 -20.08 -30.14
N ALA A 157 2.88 -19.69 -30.77
CA ALA A 157 3.77 -18.66 -30.24
C ALA A 157 3.07 -17.29 -30.13
N LEU A 158 2.30 -16.90 -31.14
CA LEU A 158 1.59 -15.63 -31.18
C LEU A 158 0.45 -15.59 -30.15
N THR A 159 -0.28 -16.70 -30.01
CA THR A 159 -1.31 -16.85 -28.97
C THR A 159 -0.71 -16.73 -27.58
N TYR A 160 0.39 -17.46 -27.31
CA TYR A 160 1.10 -17.39 -26.04
C TYR A 160 1.53 -15.95 -25.72
N PHE A 161 2.12 -15.25 -26.68
CA PHE A 161 2.59 -13.88 -26.49
C PHE A 161 1.43 -12.90 -26.21
N LEU A 162 0.34 -12.96 -26.98
CA LEU A 162 -0.79 -12.06 -26.81
C LEU A 162 -1.56 -12.31 -25.51
N VAL A 163 -1.78 -13.57 -25.15
CA VAL A 163 -2.37 -13.92 -23.84
C VAL A 163 -1.44 -13.49 -22.71
N GLY A 164 -0.14 -13.70 -22.83
CA GLY A 164 0.84 -13.27 -21.85
C GLY A 164 0.81 -11.76 -21.61
N LEU A 165 0.71 -10.96 -22.68
CA LEU A 165 0.58 -9.50 -22.57
C LEU A 165 -0.70 -9.09 -21.83
N GLU A 166 -1.82 -9.75 -22.10
CA GLU A 166 -3.10 -9.45 -21.43
C GLU A 166 -3.06 -9.78 -19.94
N LEU A 167 -2.45 -10.92 -19.57
CA LEU A 167 -2.30 -11.32 -18.17
C LEU A 167 -1.43 -10.31 -17.40
N ILE A 168 -0.31 -9.88 -17.98
CA ILE A 168 0.54 -8.84 -17.38
C ILE A 168 -0.22 -7.52 -17.25
N ALA A 169 -1.02 -7.17 -18.25
CA ALA A 169 -1.81 -5.94 -18.22
C ALA A 169 -2.85 -5.95 -17.08
N ASP A 170 -3.63 -7.04 -16.91
CA ASP A 170 -4.62 -7.15 -15.82
C ASP A 170 -3.95 -7.09 -14.44
N GLY A 171 -2.79 -7.77 -14.27
CA GLY A 171 -2.01 -7.69 -13.02
C GLY A 171 -1.57 -6.25 -12.69
N LEU A 172 -1.05 -5.51 -13.69
CA LEU A 172 -0.67 -4.10 -13.53
C LEU A 172 -1.86 -3.16 -13.29
N GLU A 173 -3.08 -3.57 -13.62
CA GLU A 173 -4.28 -2.80 -13.30
C GLU A 173 -4.69 -2.91 -11.84
N ARG A 174 -4.23 -3.93 -11.10
CA ARG A 174 -4.62 -4.24 -9.71
C ARG A 174 -3.42 -4.13 -8.75
N PRO A 175 -2.87 -2.92 -8.55
CA PRO A 175 -1.60 -2.77 -7.85
C PRO A 175 -1.59 -3.21 -6.38
N PHE A 176 -2.75 -3.27 -5.72
CA PHE A 176 -2.85 -3.65 -4.30
C PHE A 176 -3.35 -5.09 -4.09
N GLY A 177 -3.51 -5.86 -5.17
CA GLY A 177 -3.97 -7.23 -5.12
C GLY A 177 -3.01 -8.18 -4.40
N THR A 178 -3.37 -9.46 -4.39
CA THR A 178 -2.54 -10.58 -3.93
C THR A 178 -1.86 -11.32 -5.09
N GLU A 179 -2.07 -10.85 -6.31
CA GLU A 179 -1.47 -11.39 -7.53
C GLU A 179 0.03 -11.08 -7.57
N ASP A 180 0.83 -11.95 -8.20
CA ASP A 180 2.31 -11.89 -8.20
C ASP A 180 2.88 -10.58 -8.78
N ASP A 181 2.16 -9.95 -9.71
CA ASP A 181 2.53 -8.68 -10.36
C ASP A 181 2.09 -7.43 -9.58
N GLY A 182 1.40 -7.63 -8.45
CA GLY A 182 1.02 -6.56 -7.52
C GLY A 182 2.22 -5.91 -6.84
N LEU A 183 1.96 -4.83 -6.11
CA LEU A 183 3.00 -4.24 -5.26
C LEU A 183 3.36 -5.22 -4.13
N PRO A 184 4.64 -5.34 -3.76
CA PRO A 184 5.09 -6.20 -2.66
C PRO A 184 4.76 -5.55 -1.31
N LEU A 185 3.46 -5.39 -1.01
CA LEU A 185 2.96 -4.68 0.17
C LEU A 185 3.45 -5.31 1.47
N ASP A 186 3.54 -6.63 1.51
CA ASP A 186 4.03 -7.38 2.67
C ASP A 186 5.49 -7.01 3.00
N ALA A 187 6.37 -7.03 2.00
CA ALA A 187 7.77 -6.61 2.16
C ALA A 187 7.89 -5.11 2.52
N LEU A 188 7.00 -4.26 2.01
CA LEU A 188 6.97 -2.84 2.37
C LEU A 188 6.54 -2.65 3.84
N CYS A 189 5.52 -3.37 4.30
CA CYS A 189 5.08 -3.37 5.69
C CYS A 189 6.21 -3.81 6.63
N ASP A 190 6.87 -4.93 6.32
CA ASP A 190 8.00 -5.46 7.09
C ASP A 190 9.17 -4.47 7.13
N GLY A 191 9.48 -3.85 5.99
CA GLY A 191 10.51 -2.82 5.90
C GLY A 191 10.21 -1.57 6.72
N ILE A 192 8.94 -1.14 6.78
CA ILE A 192 8.51 -0.02 7.64
C ILE A 192 8.62 -0.40 9.12
N ALA A 193 8.12 -1.58 9.49
CA ALA A 193 8.18 -2.07 10.88
C ALA A 193 9.62 -2.17 11.37
N ALA A 194 10.50 -2.78 10.58
CA ALA A 194 11.92 -2.92 10.91
C ALA A 194 12.63 -1.55 11.03
N SER A 195 12.46 -0.67 10.04
CA SER A 195 13.13 0.63 10.04
C SER A 195 12.65 1.56 11.16
N THR A 196 11.36 1.55 11.49
CA THR A 196 10.84 2.33 12.61
C THR A 196 11.27 1.76 13.97
N ALA A 197 11.34 0.44 14.12
CA ALA A 197 11.84 -0.21 15.32
C ALA A 197 13.33 0.09 15.57
N GLU A 198 14.16 0.10 14.52
CA GLU A 198 15.58 0.44 14.61
C GLU A 198 15.79 1.86 15.17
N VAL A 199 14.99 2.84 14.70
CA VAL A 199 15.07 4.24 15.17
C VAL A 199 14.84 4.32 16.67
N VAL A 200 13.80 3.66 17.18
CA VAL A 200 13.50 3.66 18.62
C VAL A 200 14.60 2.92 19.37
N GLY A 201 15.04 1.75 18.90
CA GLY A 201 16.10 0.97 19.55
C GLY A 201 17.39 1.76 19.76
N ARG A 202 17.89 2.42 18.71
CA ARG A 202 19.12 3.22 18.77
C ARG A 202 19.07 4.42 19.72
N LEU A 203 17.90 5.02 19.87
CA LEU A 203 17.72 6.19 20.75
C LEU A 203 17.52 5.76 22.21
N THR A 204 16.97 4.55 22.43
CA THR A 204 16.83 3.99 23.78
C THR A 204 18.14 3.50 24.39
N GLU A 205 19.13 3.10 23.57
CA GLU A 205 20.45 2.67 24.06
C GLU A 205 21.39 3.83 24.42
N LYS A 206 21.06 5.06 23.97
CA LYS A 206 21.89 6.27 24.18
C LYS A 206 21.41 7.16 25.33
N SER A 207 20.27 6.87 25.93
CA SER A 207 19.67 7.61 27.06
C SER A 207 19.84 6.85 28.36
#